data_AF-A0A7D8ZZ05-F1
#
_entry.id   AF-A0A7D8ZZ05-F1
#
_cell.length_a   1.000
_cell.length_b   1.000
_cell.length_c   1.000
_cell.angle_alpha   90.00
_cell.angle_beta   90.00
_cell.angle_gamma   90.00
#
_symmetry.space_group_name_H-M   'P 1'
#
loop_
_entity.id
_entity.type
_entity.pdbx_description
1 polymer ?
#
loop_
_entity_poly.entity_id
_entity_poly.type
_entity_poly.pdbx_seq_one_letter_code
_entity_poly.pdbx_strand_id
1 'polypeptide(L)'
;MRAYHLAHAAVDVIEERIVMNAQPNRPSDSYLGLLFCMEDMAFYGFQTPTKLRLVLSVALVDAAIKDADIVAIFRAVHQEIIRAIHNPFLSLPPSFSAVKAPAYVESDKDGEVDKAADALAAARIAQPRQRRNEAVAEEDMFASGPADIKPAWLDSPRFRAGIERLGALLNGGRA
;
A
#
# COMPACT_ATOMS: atom_id res chain seq x y z
N MET A 1 12.15 29.94 -16.59
CA MET A 1 11.41 29.68 -17.85
C MET A 1 12.21 28.86 -18.86
N ARG A 2 13.51 29.15 -19.09
CA ARG A 2 14.35 28.42 -20.07
C ARG A 2 14.38 26.89 -19.91
N ALA A 3 14.67 26.39 -18.70
CA ALA A 3 14.78 24.94 -18.45
C ALA A 3 13.50 24.15 -18.76
N TYR A 4 12.31 24.77 -18.61
CA TYR A 4 11.03 24.12 -18.89
C TYR A 4 10.85 23.83 -20.39
N HIS A 5 11.18 24.78 -21.25
CA HIS A 5 11.08 24.60 -22.70
C HIS A 5 12.09 23.57 -23.21
N LEU A 6 13.30 23.57 -22.65
CA LEU A 6 14.32 22.58 -23.01
C LEU A 6 13.95 21.16 -22.57
N ALA A 7 13.33 21.02 -21.39
CA ALA A 7 12.82 19.74 -20.92
C ALA A 7 11.71 19.20 -21.85
N HIS A 8 10.79 20.05 -22.31
CA HIS A 8 9.77 19.64 -23.28
C HIS A 8 10.36 19.19 -24.61
N ALA A 9 11.29 19.95 -25.17
CA ALA A 9 12.00 19.54 -26.38
C ALA A 9 12.74 18.19 -26.19
N ALA A 10 13.30 17.93 -25.00
CA ALA A 10 13.91 16.64 -24.69
C ALA A 10 12.91 15.48 -24.64
N VAL A 11 11.68 15.73 -24.18
CA VAL A 11 10.62 14.71 -24.18
C VAL A 11 10.25 14.35 -25.62
N ASP A 12 10.13 15.31 -26.52
CA ASP A 12 9.83 15.06 -27.94
C ASP A 12 10.90 14.14 -28.58
N VAL A 13 12.18 14.44 -28.34
CA VAL A 13 13.31 13.62 -28.82
C VAL A 13 13.28 12.20 -28.22
N ILE A 14 12.88 12.07 -26.95
CA ILE A 14 12.70 10.76 -26.30
C ILE A 14 11.60 9.97 -27.02
N GLU A 15 10.46 10.60 -27.33
CA GLU A 15 9.36 9.93 -28.02
C GLU A 15 9.77 9.42 -29.40
N GLU A 16 10.47 10.23 -30.19
CA GLU A 16 11.00 9.83 -31.48
C GLU A 16 11.94 8.62 -31.36
N ARG A 17 12.88 8.64 -30.40
CA ARG A 17 13.82 7.52 -30.19
C ARG A 17 13.14 6.26 -29.73
N ILE A 18 12.11 6.35 -28.89
CA ILE A 18 11.34 5.17 -28.45
C ILE A 18 10.66 4.52 -29.65
N VAL A 19 10.04 5.32 -30.51
CA VAL A 19 9.38 4.81 -31.73
C VAL A 19 10.39 4.18 -32.68
N MET A 20 11.55 4.81 -32.89
CA MET A 20 12.61 4.28 -33.77
C MET A 20 13.25 2.99 -33.23
N ASN A 21 13.41 2.87 -31.91
CA ASN A 21 14.06 1.73 -31.26
C ASN A 21 13.08 0.61 -30.83
N ALA A 22 11.78 0.76 -31.12
CA ALA A 22 10.76 -0.26 -30.85
C ALA A 22 10.91 -1.46 -31.80
N GLN A 23 11.91 -2.31 -31.53
CA GLN A 23 12.10 -3.59 -32.20
C GLN A 23 11.34 -4.69 -31.43
N PRO A 24 10.49 -5.49 -32.10
CA PRO A 24 9.61 -6.45 -31.42
C PRO A 24 10.36 -7.58 -30.66
N ASN A 25 11.62 -7.83 -30.99
CA ASN A 25 12.42 -8.92 -30.43
C ASN A 25 13.56 -8.48 -29.51
N ARG A 26 13.68 -7.17 -29.17
CA ARG A 26 14.75 -6.68 -28.30
C ARG A 26 14.15 -5.91 -27.12
N PRO A 27 14.51 -6.25 -25.87
CA PRO A 27 14.12 -5.42 -24.73
C PRO A 27 14.67 -4.02 -24.96
N SER A 28 13.80 -3.00 -24.88
CA SER A 28 14.22 -1.62 -25.05
C SER A 28 15.18 -1.23 -23.93
N ASP A 29 16.38 -0.78 -24.30
CA ASP A 29 17.38 -0.33 -23.34
C ASP A 29 16.84 0.87 -22.54
N SER A 30 16.97 0.82 -21.20
CA SER A 30 16.45 1.88 -20.33
C SER A 30 17.22 3.19 -20.46
N TYR A 31 18.47 3.15 -20.91
CA TYR A 31 19.28 4.34 -21.14
C TYR A 31 19.21 4.73 -22.61
N LEU A 32 18.71 5.93 -22.89
CA LEU A 32 18.57 6.46 -24.26
C LEU A 32 19.82 7.23 -24.71
N GLY A 33 20.80 7.44 -23.81
CA GLY A 33 22.02 8.17 -24.11
C GLY A 33 21.84 9.69 -24.10
N LEU A 34 22.81 10.36 -24.72
CA LEU A 34 22.75 11.79 -25.02
C LEU A 34 21.64 12.05 -26.05
N LEU A 35 20.68 12.90 -25.69
CA LEU A 35 19.56 13.32 -26.55
C LEU A 35 20.02 14.42 -27.49
N PHE A 36 20.42 15.55 -26.92
CA PHE A 36 20.98 16.71 -27.62
C PHE A 36 21.86 17.53 -26.67
N CYS A 37 22.71 18.36 -27.24
CA CYS A 37 23.41 19.43 -26.52
C CYS A 37 22.87 20.77 -26.99
N MET A 38 22.66 21.69 -26.07
CA MET A 38 22.30 23.06 -26.40
C MET A 38 23.08 24.02 -25.51
N GLU A 39 23.82 24.94 -26.14
CA GLU A 39 24.76 25.83 -25.45
C GLU A 39 25.73 25.03 -24.59
N ASP A 40 25.80 25.32 -23.28
CA ASP A 40 26.70 24.70 -22.33
C ASP A 40 26.03 23.57 -21.53
N MET A 41 24.93 22.98 -22.05
CA MET A 41 24.16 21.93 -21.37
C MET A 41 23.99 20.69 -22.27
N ALA A 42 24.29 19.51 -21.71
CA ALA A 42 24.03 18.21 -22.28
C ALA A 42 22.77 17.60 -21.67
N PHE A 43 21.87 17.08 -22.51
CA PHE A 43 20.62 16.45 -22.08
C PHE A 43 20.69 14.94 -22.29
N TYR A 44 20.49 14.18 -21.22
CA TYR A 44 20.48 12.73 -21.24
C TYR A 44 19.08 12.19 -20.96
N GLY A 45 18.73 11.09 -21.63
CA GLY A 45 17.43 10.45 -21.51
C GLY A 45 17.51 9.07 -20.86
N PHE A 46 16.56 8.78 -19.99
CA PHE A 46 16.38 7.46 -19.40
C PHE A 46 14.89 7.11 -19.34
N GLN A 47 14.54 5.90 -19.76
CA GLN A 47 13.20 5.35 -19.70
C GLN A 47 13.19 4.10 -18.81
N THR A 48 12.38 4.14 -17.77
CA THR A 48 12.15 2.99 -16.89
C THR A 48 11.20 1.97 -17.54
N PRO A 49 11.19 0.71 -17.08
CA PRO A 49 10.22 -0.30 -17.54
C PRO A 49 8.76 0.11 -17.33
N THR A 50 8.49 0.95 -16.32
CA THR A 50 7.18 1.55 -16.02
C THR A 50 6.83 2.72 -16.95
N LYS A 51 7.59 2.92 -18.04
CA LYS A 51 7.44 4.01 -19.02
C LYS A 51 7.59 5.42 -18.44
N LEU A 52 8.17 5.56 -17.25
CA LEU A 52 8.54 6.85 -16.67
C LEU A 52 9.78 7.37 -17.43
N ARG A 53 9.68 8.59 -17.96
CA ARG A 53 10.70 9.29 -18.74
C ARG A 53 11.44 10.28 -17.84
N LEU A 54 12.74 10.08 -17.70
CA LEU A 54 13.64 10.91 -16.89
C LEU A 54 14.57 11.66 -17.83
N VAL A 55 14.69 12.98 -17.62
CA VAL A 55 15.61 13.85 -18.35
C VAL A 55 16.60 14.43 -17.35
N LEU A 56 17.89 14.33 -17.65
CA LEU A 56 18.96 14.94 -16.86
C LEU A 56 19.68 15.97 -17.72
N SER A 57 19.68 17.23 -17.29
CA SER A 57 20.46 18.29 -17.89
C SER A 57 21.75 18.49 -17.09
N VAL A 58 22.90 18.34 -17.72
CA VAL A 58 24.21 18.53 -17.07
C VAL A 58 24.97 19.64 -17.76
N ALA A 59 25.58 20.54 -16.99
CA ALA A 59 26.46 21.55 -17.54
C ALA A 59 27.72 20.88 -18.11
N LEU A 60 28.06 21.20 -19.35
CA LEU A 60 29.33 20.83 -19.98
C LEU A 60 30.42 21.72 -19.36
N VAL A 61 30.88 21.33 -18.17
CA VAL A 61 32.14 21.82 -17.60
C VAL A 61 33.27 21.01 -18.23
N ASP A 62 34.50 21.52 -18.33
CA ASP A 62 35.67 20.90 -18.99
C ASP A 62 36.04 19.46 -18.57
N ALA A 63 35.29 18.85 -17.63
CA ALA A 63 35.39 17.46 -17.26
C ALA A 63 34.51 16.56 -18.15
N ALA A 64 35.14 15.58 -18.81
CA ALA A 64 34.43 14.55 -19.57
C ALA A 64 33.57 13.67 -18.65
N ILE A 65 32.25 13.70 -18.86
CA ILE A 65 31.29 12.89 -18.10
C ILE A 65 31.15 11.53 -18.77
N LYS A 66 31.31 10.44 -18.00
CA LYS A 66 31.13 9.09 -18.50
C LYS A 66 29.66 8.69 -18.45
N ASP A 67 29.19 7.97 -19.46
CA ASP A 67 27.84 7.42 -19.49
C ASP A 67 27.53 6.52 -18.27
N ALA A 68 28.54 5.81 -17.75
CA ALA A 68 28.39 4.98 -16.56
C ALA A 68 27.93 5.78 -15.32
N ASP A 69 28.46 6.99 -15.14
CA ASP A 69 28.13 7.85 -14.00
C ASP A 69 26.70 8.40 -14.15
N ILE A 70 26.30 8.74 -15.37
CA ILE A 70 24.95 9.20 -15.69
C ILE A 70 23.92 8.10 -15.46
N VAL A 71 24.23 6.87 -15.89
CA VAL A 71 23.39 5.70 -15.62
C VAL A 71 23.28 5.44 -14.12
N ALA A 72 24.36 5.60 -13.36
CA ALA A 72 24.34 5.47 -11.90
C ALA A 72 23.42 6.52 -11.25
N ILE A 73 23.48 7.78 -11.69
CA ILE A 73 22.60 8.85 -11.22
C ILE A 73 21.13 8.51 -11.52
N PHE A 74 20.81 8.11 -12.75
CA PHE A 74 19.42 7.73 -13.10
C PHE A 74 18.90 6.57 -12.26
N ARG A 75 19.74 5.56 -12.00
CA ARG A 75 19.38 4.42 -11.14
C ARG A 75 19.15 4.85 -9.69
N ALA A 76 20.01 5.71 -9.15
CA ALA A 76 19.85 6.24 -7.80
C ALA A 76 18.54 7.04 -7.67
N VAL A 77 18.27 7.95 -8.62
CA VAL A 77 17.03 8.75 -8.64
C VAL A 77 15.80 7.84 -8.77
N HIS A 78 15.85 6.85 -9.66
CA HIS A 78 14.74 5.91 -9.81
C HIS A 78 14.48 5.09 -8.54
N GLN A 79 15.52 4.68 -7.83
CA GLN A 79 15.38 3.96 -6.56
C GLN A 79 14.71 4.82 -5.48
N GLU A 80 15.07 6.10 -5.39
CA GLU A 80 14.40 7.01 -4.45
C GLU A 80 12.95 7.30 -4.84
N ILE A 81 12.65 7.44 -6.14
CA ILE A 81 11.27 7.56 -6.64
C ILE A 81 10.46 6.33 -6.24
N ILE A 82 11.01 5.12 -6.41
CA ILE A 82 10.38 3.87 -5.99
C ILE A 82 10.10 3.91 -4.49
N ARG A 83 11.09 4.24 -3.65
CA ARG A 83 10.90 4.31 -2.19
C ARG A 83 9.81 5.31 -1.79
N ALA A 84 9.77 6.46 -2.45
CA ALA A 84 8.74 7.48 -2.21
C ALA A 84 7.34 6.96 -2.58
N ILE A 85 7.18 6.36 -3.76
CA ILE A 85 5.88 5.85 -4.24
C ILE A 85 5.37 4.69 -3.36
N HIS A 86 6.27 3.85 -2.85
CA HIS A 86 5.90 2.74 -1.96
C HIS A 86 5.58 3.18 -0.53
N ASN A 87 5.68 4.48 -0.21
CA ASN A 87 5.28 5.01 1.08
C ASN A 87 3.79 5.44 1.05
N PRO A 88 2.86 4.68 1.67
CA PRO A 88 1.44 5.03 1.68
C PRO A 88 1.13 6.30 2.50
N PHE A 89 2.10 6.79 3.28
CA PHE A 89 1.97 7.97 4.13
C PHE A 89 2.65 9.20 3.55
N LEU A 90 3.13 9.15 2.30
CA LEU A 90 3.83 10.28 1.67
C LEU A 90 2.95 11.53 1.53
N SER A 91 1.65 11.35 1.31
CA SER A 91 0.68 12.45 1.16
C SER A 91 0.23 13.05 2.49
N LEU A 92 0.61 12.45 3.61
CA LEU A 92 0.16 12.90 4.91
C LEU A 92 1.00 14.11 5.37
N PRO A 93 0.35 15.14 5.94
CA PRO A 93 1.07 16.27 6.48
C PRO A 93 1.99 15.81 7.62
N PRO A 94 3.12 16.50 7.88
CA PRO A 94 4.03 16.16 8.98
C PRO A 94 3.37 16.18 10.37
N SER A 95 2.23 16.87 10.49
CA SER A 95 1.40 16.91 11.69
C SER A 95 0.49 15.68 11.87
N PHE A 96 0.44 14.78 10.89
CA PHE A 96 -0.37 13.58 10.99
C PHE A 96 0.26 12.62 11.99
N SER A 97 -0.45 12.39 13.09
CA SER A 97 -0.15 11.31 14.03
C SER A 97 -1.26 10.28 13.93
N ALA A 98 -0.90 9.02 13.69
CA ALA A 98 -1.87 7.95 13.67
C ALA A 98 -2.49 7.78 15.06
N VAL A 99 -3.81 7.87 15.16
CA VAL A 99 -4.53 7.52 16.39
C VAL A 99 -4.37 6.02 16.59
N LYS A 100 -3.81 5.61 17.73
CA LYS A 100 -3.72 4.19 18.09
C LYS A 100 -5.14 3.62 18.08
N ALA A 101 -5.35 2.54 17.33
CA ALA A 101 -6.62 1.83 17.37
C ALA A 101 -6.95 1.52 18.84
N PRO A 102 -8.20 1.75 19.28
CA PRO A 102 -8.58 1.43 20.65
C PRO A 102 -8.22 -0.02 20.92
N ALA A 103 -7.58 -0.28 22.06
CA ALA A 103 -7.34 -1.64 22.49
C ALA A 103 -8.68 -2.34 22.51
N TYR A 104 -8.81 -3.43 21.73
CA TYR A 104 -10.01 -4.23 21.74
C TYR A 104 -10.19 -4.76 23.16
N VAL A 105 -11.14 -4.20 23.89
CA VAL A 105 -11.50 -4.65 25.23
C VAL A 105 -12.40 -5.85 25.03
N GLU A 106 -11.83 -7.05 25.10
CA GLU A 106 -12.63 -8.25 25.34
C GLU A 106 -13.36 -8.05 26.68
N SER A 107 -14.68 -7.88 26.61
CA SER A 107 -15.50 -7.73 27.80
C SER A 107 -15.69 -9.09 28.47
N ASP A 108 -14.68 -9.55 29.19
CA ASP A 108 -14.76 -10.72 30.08
C ASP A 108 -15.44 -10.29 31.40
N LYS A 109 -16.76 -10.11 31.36
CA LYS A 109 -17.59 -10.01 32.58
C LYS A 109 -18.94 -10.68 32.38
N ASP A 110 -18.90 -12.01 32.25
CA ASP A 110 -20.00 -12.87 32.62
C ASP A 110 -19.62 -13.57 33.94
N GLY A 111 -19.79 -12.84 35.04
CA GLY A 111 -19.60 -13.35 36.39
C GLY A 111 -20.74 -12.86 37.30
N GLU A 112 -21.51 -13.82 37.78
CA GLU A 112 -22.20 -13.81 39.09
C GLU A 112 -23.46 -12.93 39.22
N VAL A 113 -24.62 -13.57 39.00
CA VAL A 113 -25.95 -13.03 39.30
C VAL A 113 -26.41 -13.55 40.65
N ASP A 114 -26.04 -12.86 41.72
CA ASP A 114 -26.63 -13.06 43.06
C ASP A 114 -27.69 -11.98 43.36
N LYS A 115 -28.94 -12.34 43.02
CA LYS A 115 -30.24 -12.12 43.69
C LYS A 115 -30.62 -10.80 44.40
N ALA A 116 -29.88 -9.70 44.29
CA ALA A 116 -30.27 -8.42 44.92
C ALA A 116 -30.68 -7.30 43.93
N ALA A 117 -30.64 -7.54 42.60
CA ALA A 117 -30.72 -6.50 41.56
C ALA A 117 -32.11 -6.27 40.94
N ASP A 118 -33.18 -6.87 41.46
CA ASP A 118 -34.51 -6.80 40.83
C ASP A 118 -35.21 -5.43 40.98
N ALA A 119 -34.77 -4.56 41.88
CA ALA A 119 -35.38 -3.23 42.05
C ALA A 119 -34.83 -2.15 41.08
N LEU A 120 -33.56 -2.26 40.66
CA LEU A 120 -32.92 -1.31 39.73
C LEU A 120 -33.12 -1.72 38.25
N ALA A 121 -33.68 -2.90 38.01
CA ALA A 121 -33.98 -3.43 36.68
C ALA A 121 -35.16 -2.71 36.01
N ALA A 122 -36.16 -2.24 36.78
CA ALA A 122 -37.35 -1.57 36.24
C ALA A 122 -37.03 -0.20 35.60
N ALA A 123 -36.06 0.55 36.15
CA ALA A 123 -35.66 1.86 35.63
C ALA A 123 -34.81 1.78 34.35
N ARG A 124 -34.26 0.60 34.01
CA ARG A 124 -33.41 0.38 32.84
C ARG A 124 -34.16 -0.07 31.58
N ILE A 125 -35.48 -0.24 31.66
CA ILE A 125 -36.34 -0.68 30.53
C ILE A 125 -36.47 0.41 29.45
N ALA A 126 -36.09 1.66 29.72
CA ALA A 126 -36.24 2.78 28.78
C ALA A 126 -35.11 2.93 27.72
N GLN A 127 -34.06 2.12 27.75
CA GLN A 127 -33.03 2.15 26.71
C GLN A 127 -32.97 0.79 26.02
N PRO A 128 -33.35 0.70 24.72
CA PRO A 128 -33.13 -0.53 23.98
C PRO A 128 -31.62 -0.77 23.99
N ARG A 129 -31.23 -1.88 24.61
CA ARG A 129 -29.86 -2.38 24.61
C ARG A 129 -29.43 -2.48 23.15
N GLN A 130 -28.60 -1.54 22.72
CA GLN A 130 -27.82 -1.64 21.49
C GLN A 130 -26.77 -2.74 21.74
N ARG A 131 -27.27 -3.98 21.73
CA ARG A 131 -26.53 -5.23 21.97
C ARG A 131 -26.92 -6.23 20.89
N ARG A 132 -26.76 -5.81 19.65
CA ARG A 132 -26.57 -6.73 18.54
C ARG A 132 -25.48 -6.12 17.68
N ASN A 133 -24.41 -6.88 17.47
CA ASN A 133 -23.45 -6.57 16.42
C ASN A 133 -24.24 -6.32 15.14
N GLU A 134 -23.97 -5.20 14.48
CA GLU A 134 -24.60 -4.89 13.20
C GLU A 134 -24.29 -6.02 12.22
N ALA A 135 -25.29 -6.43 11.42
CA ALA A 135 -25.09 -7.49 10.45
C ALA A 135 -24.05 -6.99 9.42
N VAL A 136 -22.94 -7.72 9.29
CA VAL A 136 -21.94 -7.47 8.25
C VAL A 136 -22.62 -7.64 6.89
N ALA A 137 -22.45 -6.69 5.99
CA ALA A 137 -23.01 -6.74 4.65
C ALA A 137 -22.54 -7.99 3.90
N GLU A 138 -23.41 -8.62 3.10
CA GLU A 138 -23.13 -9.90 2.43
C GLU A 138 -21.91 -9.85 1.48
N GLU A 139 -21.55 -8.64 1.05
CA GLU A 139 -20.45 -8.34 0.14
C GLU A 139 -19.06 -8.42 0.82
N ASP A 140 -18.98 -8.21 2.14
CA ASP A 140 -17.75 -8.34 2.94
C ASP A 140 -17.57 -9.73 3.57
N MET A 141 -18.59 -10.59 3.44
CA MET A 141 -18.68 -11.88 4.14
C MET A 141 -17.64 -12.91 3.65
N PHE A 142 -17.05 -12.70 2.46
CA PHE A 142 -16.16 -13.65 1.79
C PHE A 142 -14.85 -13.04 1.22
N ALA A 143 -14.43 -11.88 1.71
CA ALA A 143 -13.19 -11.22 1.24
C ALA A 143 -11.88 -11.96 1.62
N SER A 144 -11.96 -13.00 2.46
CA SER A 144 -10.82 -13.83 2.87
C SER A 144 -10.96 -15.24 2.31
N GLY A 145 -9.98 -15.68 1.53
CA GLY A 145 -9.94 -17.03 0.99
C GLY A 145 -9.45 -18.05 2.03
N PRO A 146 -9.60 -19.37 1.78
CA PRO A 146 -9.20 -20.41 2.73
C PRO A 146 -7.69 -20.43 3.03
N ALA A 147 -6.86 -19.78 2.19
CA ALA A 147 -5.43 -19.63 2.43
C ALA A 147 -5.09 -18.48 3.41
N ASP A 148 -6.00 -17.54 3.62
CA ASP A 148 -5.80 -16.40 4.51
C ASP A 148 -6.07 -16.74 5.99
N ILE A 149 -6.53 -17.97 6.25
CA ILE A 149 -6.76 -18.51 7.58
C ILE A 149 -5.41 -18.83 8.24
N LYS A 150 -5.01 -18.03 9.22
CA LYS A 150 -3.78 -18.29 9.98
C LYS A 150 -4.00 -19.46 10.95
N PRO A 151 -3.06 -20.43 11.05
CA PRO A 151 -3.23 -21.60 11.91
C PRO A 151 -3.35 -21.23 13.40
N ALA A 152 -2.72 -20.13 13.81
CA ALA A 152 -2.82 -19.60 15.17
C ALA A 152 -4.25 -19.17 15.56
N TRP A 153 -5.14 -18.90 14.60
CA TRP A 153 -6.55 -18.56 14.89
C TRP A 153 -7.35 -19.77 15.36
N LEU A 154 -6.99 -20.95 14.88
CA LEU A 154 -7.62 -22.23 15.23
C LEU A 154 -7.14 -22.76 16.59
N ASP A 155 -6.03 -22.24 17.12
CA ASP A 155 -5.51 -22.59 18.45
C ASP A 155 -6.12 -21.76 19.59
N SER A 156 -7.04 -20.83 19.28
CA SER A 156 -7.69 -20.03 20.31
C SER A 156 -8.61 -20.89 21.22
N PRO A 157 -8.62 -20.65 22.55
CA PRO A 157 -9.44 -21.42 23.48
C PRO A 157 -10.94 -21.28 23.20
N ARG A 158 -11.37 -20.13 22.64
CA ARG A 158 -12.75 -19.90 22.20
C ARG A 158 -13.13 -20.74 20.99
N PHE A 159 -12.22 -20.94 20.04
CA PHE A 159 -12.47 -21.81 18.88
C PHE A 159 -12.62 -23.28 19.30
N ARG A 160 -11.75 -23.77 20.20
CA ARG A 160 -11.86 -25.13 20.75
C ARG A 160 -13.18 -25.37 21.49
N ALA A 161 -13.56 -24.46 22.39
CA ALA A 161 -14.83 -24.55 23.11
C ALA A 161 -16.05 -24.48 22.16
N GLY A 162 -15.95 -23.67 21.09
CA GLY A 162 -16.97 -23.60 20.04
C GLY A 162 -17.13 -24.92 19.29
N ILE A 163 -16.03 -25.57 18.91
CA ILE A 163 -16.06 -26.89 18.26
C ILE A 163 -16.61 -27.97 19.18
N GLU A 164 -16.23 -27.99 20.46
CA GLU A 164 -16.77 -28.95 21.43
C GLU A 164 -18.29 -28.80 21.61
N ARG A 165 -18.78 -27.55 21.66
CA ARG A 165 -20.21 -27.26 21.76
C ARG A 165 -20.99 -27.64 20.51
N LEU A 166 -20.39 -27.44 19.33
CA LEU A 166 -20.93 -27.90 18.05
C LEU A 166 -20.98 -29.42 17.96
N GLY A 167 -19.92 -30.09 18.43
CA GLY A 167 -19.87 -31.55 18.54
C GLY A 167 -20.94 -32.09 19.50
N ALA A 168 -21.18 -31.43 20.63
CA ALA A 168 -22.24 -31.78 21.57
C ALA A 168 -23.65 -31.59 20.98
N LEU A 169 -23.85 -30.58 20.13
CA LEU A 169 -25.11 -30.33 19.41
C LEU A 169 -25.36 -31.36 18.29
N LEU A 170 -24.32 -31.69 17.52
CA LEU A 170 -24.40 -32.61 16.38
C LEU A 170 -24.53 -34.07 16.81
N ASN A 171 -23.95 -34.44 17.96
CA ASN A 171 -24.14 -35.76 18.55
C ASN A 171 -25.52 -35.96 19.20
N GLY A 172 -26.44 -35.00 19.01
CA GLY A 172 -27.77 -35.02 19.58
C GLY A 172 -27.68 -34.79 21.08
N GLY A 173 -27.75 -33.52 21.50
CA GLY A 173 -27.86 -33.17 22.90
C GLY A 173 -29.04 -33.89 23.56
N ARG A 174 -28.77 -34.99 24.26
CA ARG A 174 -29.62 -35.46 25.36
C ARG A 174 -29.15 -34.76 26.63
N ALA A 175 -29.84 -33.69 26.96
CA ALA A 175 -30.30 -33.40 28.31
C ALA A 175 -31.69 -32.79 28.18
#